data_AF-A0A842NN86-F1
#
_entry.id   AF-A0A842NN86-F1
#
_cell.length_a   1.000
_cell.length_b   1.000
_cell.length_c   1.000
_cell.angle_alpha   90.00
_cell.angle_beta   90.00
_cell.angle_gamma   90.00
#
_symmetry.space_group_name_H-M   'P 1'
#
loop_
_entity.id
_entity.type
_entity.pdbx_description
1 polymer ?
#
loop_
_entity_poly.entity_id
_entity_poly.type
_entity_poly.pdbx_seq_one_letter_code
_entity_poly.pdbx_strand_id
1 'polypeptide(L)'
;MPVINANGVDIYFETRGGGSPLMLINGWGGNLDSWSDKMIGLLAERHKVIMMDNRGTGRSDKPDTPYTMDMMAADTKGVLDAIGIERVHVMGFSMGGAITQTFGINYPETTLSLVICGASAGRENSVSSDPKVQMDLALIANPLPEMTVRDVTVKLLYLLYSKEYVEEHLEELVKDETYSDYPTPSHALMNQSHAISTMNTYSHLPELKVPALVMTGDEDVLVPPENSEKIASQIPGSKLLMIPGCGHGFLKQKTEEAVGHILRFLDKVDR
;
A
#
# COMPACT_ATOMS: atom_id res chain seq x y z
N MET A 1 21.28 8.67 10.32
CA MET A 1 21.06 7.33 9.73
C MET A 1 19.62 7.25 9.27
N PRO A 2 19.26 6.43 8.28
CA PRO A 2 17.90 6.36 7.71
C PRO A 2 16.86 5.72 8.66
N VAL A 3 17.00 5.94 9.97
CA VAL A 3 16.09 5.48 11.02
C VAL A 3 15.73 6.69 11.86
N ILE A 4 14.44 6.89 12.08
CA ILE A 4 13.91 7.94 12.95
C ILE A 4 12.98 7.30 13.98
N ASN A 5 12.98 7.85 15.20
CA ASN A 5 11.99 7.44 16.19
C ASN A 5 10.67 8.18 15.93
N ALA A 6 9.64 7.46 15.53
CA ALA A 6 8.28 7.97 15.36
C ALA A 6 7.37 7.26 16.35
N ASN A 7 6.76 8.01 17.28
CA ASN A 7 5.80 7.47 18.25
C ASN A 7 6.34 6.29 19.07
N GLY A 8 7.63 6.32 19.44
CA GLY A 8 8.24 5.27 20.25
C GLY A 8 8.59 3.99 19.48
N VAL A 9 8.58 4.03 18.14
CA VAL A 9 9.12 2.96 17.28
C VAL A 9 10.17 3.53 16.34
N ASP A 10 11.26 2.80 16.15
CA ASP A 10 12.28 3.15 15.17
C ASP A 10 11.82 2.73 13.77
N ILE A 11 11.62 3.72 12.90
CA ILE A 11 11.13 3.58 11.53
C ILE A 11 12.27 3.81 10.56
N TYR A 12 12.55 2.80 9.74
CA TYR A 12 13.47 2.90 8.61
C TYR A 12 12.80 3.60 7.43
N PHE A 13 13.49 4.54 6.80
CA PHE A 13 12.99 5.26 5.64
C PHE A 13 14.11 5.62 4.65
N GLU A 14 13.76 5.74 3.39
CA GLU A 14 14.66 6.22 2.34
C GLU A 14 14.01 7.32 1.51
N THR A 15 14.85 8.14 0.87
CA THR A 15 14.38 9.17 -0.05
C THR A 15 15.12 9.09 -1.38
N ARG A 16 14.39 9.28 -2.49
CA ARG A 16 14.96 9.36 -3.84
C ARG A 16 14.37 10.53 -4.61
N GLY A 17 15.18 11.16 -5.45
CA GLY A 17 14.74 12.28 -6.30
C GLY A 17 14.67 13.62 -5.58
N GLY A 18 13.91 14.54 -6.16
CA GLY A 18 13.68 15.90 -5.67
C GLY A 18 12.38 16.47 -6.25
N GLY A 19 11.96 17.67 -5.83
CA GLY A 19 10.67 18.25 -6.20
C GLY A 19 9.64 18.16 -5.08
N SER A 20 8.35 18.11 -5.42
CA SER A 20 7.28 18.04 -4.41
C SER A 20 7.35 16.71 -3.63
N PRO A 21 7.10 16.71 -2.30
CA PRO A 21 7.20 15.50 -1.50
C PRO A 21 6.10 14.48 -1.84
N LEU A 22 6.47 13.22 -2.00
CA LEU A 22 5.56 12.10 -2.21
C LEU A 22 5.91 10.96 -1.25
N MET A 23 5.03 10.71 -0.28
CA MET A 23 5.14 9.61 0.67
C MET A 23 4.52 8.34 0.08
N LEU A 24 5.27 7.24 0.05
CA LEU A 24 4.80 5.92 -0.37
C LEU A 24 4.65 4.99 0.84
N ILE A 25 3.46 4.40 0.98
CA ILE A 25 3.12 3.50 2.08
C ILE A 25 2.79 2.12 1.52
N ASN A 26 3.54 1.10 1.94
CA ASN A 26 3.41 -0.24 1.42
C ASN A 26 2.22 -1.00 2.04
N GLY A 27 1.82 -2.09 1.37
CA GLY A 27 0.76 -2.99 1.78
C GLY A 27 1.15 -3.94 2.93
N TRP A 28 0.25 -4.88 3.20
CA TRP A 28 0.43 -5.91 4.21
C TRP A 28 1.71 -6.72 3.96
N GLY A 29 2.54 -6.87 4.99
CA GLY A 29 3.82 -7.58 4.94
C GLY A 29 4.92 -6.94 4.09
N GLY A 30 4.58 -5.98 3.24
CA GLY A 30 5.50 -5.28 2.33
C GLY A 30 6.46 -4.35 3.06
N ASN A 31 7.66 -4.21 2.50
CA ASN A 31 8.72 -3.35 2.99
C ASN A 31 9.30 -2.51 1.83
N LEU A 32 10.34 -1.73 2.09
CA LEU A 32 10.93 -0.81 1.11
C LEU A 32 11.43 -1.55 -0.14
N ASP A 33 11.95 -2.77 0.02
CA ASP A 33 12.46 -3.62 -1.06
C ASP A 33 11.34 -4.15 -1.98
N SER A 34 10.08 -4.10 -1.52
CA SER A 34 8.95 -4.60 -2.31
C SER A 34 8.49 -3.62 -3.40
N TRP A 35 8.94 -2.37 -3.37
CA TRP A 35 8.66 -1.39 -4.40
C TRP A 35 9.45 -1.69 -5.69
N SER A 36 8.80 -1.56 -6.84
CA SER A 36 9.47 -1.68 -8.14
C SER A 36 10.48 -0.55 -8.32
N ASP A 37 11.76 -0.89 -8.52
CA ASP A 37 12.82 0.08 -8.81
C ASP A 37 12.49 0.99 -10.00
N LYS A 38 11.81 0.42 -11.00
CA LYS A 38 11.33 1.16 -12.18
C LYS A 38 10.25 2.18 -11.79
N MET A 39 9.29 1.78 -10.97
CA MET A 39 8.24 2.67 -10.47
C MET A 39 8.85 3.82 -9.67
N ILE A 40 9.75 3.51 -8.74
CA ILE A 40 10.42 4.50 -7.90
C ILE A 40 11.28 5.45 -8.76
N GLY A 41 12.00 4.92 -9.74
CA GLY A 41 12.77 5.71 -10.70
C GLY A 41 11.92 6.75 -11.44
N LEU A 42 10.79 6.31 -12.02
CA LEU A 42 9.88 7.19 -12.77
C LEU A 42 9.24 8.28 -11.89
N LEU A 43 8.86 7.95 -10.64
CA LEU A 43 8.31 8.94 -9.71
C LEU A 43 9.38 9.95 -9.25
N ALA A 44 10.61 9.48 -9.02
CA ALA A 44 11.73 10.29 -8.55
C ALA A 44 12.27 11.29 -9.58
N GLU A 45 11.85 11.19 -10.85
CA GLU A 45 12.16 12.21 -11.87
C GLU A 45 11.51 13.57 -11.57
N ARG A 46 10.41 13.59 -10.81
CA ARG A 46 9.59 14.79 -10.55
C ARG A 46 9.32 15.07 -9.08
N HIS A 47 9.37 14.04 -8.25
CA HIS A 47 9.00 14.12 -6.85
C HIS A 47 10.15 13.68 -5.93
N LYS A 48 10.19 14.26 -4.73
CA LYS A 48 10.99 13.73 -3.63
C LYS A 48 10.21 12.54 -3.06
N VAL A 49 10.50 11.35 -3.57
CA VAL A 49 9.87 10.10 -3.14
C VAL A 49 10.43 9.70 -1.78
N ILE A 50 9.55 9.55 -0.79
CA ILE A 50 9.85 9.13 0.57
C ILE A 50 9.20 7.77 0.75
N MET A 51 9.97 6.75 1.12
CA MET A 51 9.48 5.39 1.36
C MET A 51 9.85 5.00 2.78
N MET A 52 8.99 4.25 3.45
CA MET A 52 9.27 3.73 4.78
C MET A 52 8.92 2.26 4.90
N ASP A 53 9.61 1.58 5.81
CA ASP A 53 9.17 0.31 6.36
C ASP A 53 8.13 0.60 7.45
N ASN A 54 6.88 0.15 7.24
CA ASN A 54 5.85 0.23 8.27
C ASN A 54 6.33 -0.47 9.56
N ARG A 55 5.79 -0.07 10.72
CA ARG A 55 5.99 -0.86 11.95
C ARG A 55 5.68 -2.33 11.68
N GLY A 56 6.54 -3.22 12.16
CA GLY A 56 6.45 -4.65 11.91
C GLY A 56 7.18 -5.16 10.68
N THR A 57 7.54 -4.33 9.69
CA THR A 57 8.14 -4.79 8.42
C THR A 57 9.59 -4.37 8.26
N GLY A 58 10.30 -5.06 7.36
CA GLY A 58 11.62 -4.64 6.88
C GLY A 58 12.61 -4.38 8.00
N ARG A 59 13.20 -3.19 7.99
CA ARG A 59 14.24 -2.73 8.90
C ARG A 59 13.70 -1.94 10.09
N SER A 60 12.40 -1.63 10.11
CA SER A 60 11.73 -0.98 11.24
C SER A 60 11.54 -1.93 12.42
N ASP A 61 11.28 -1.34 13.59
CA ASP A 61 10.89 -2.07 14.80
C ASP A 61 9.63 -2.91 14.59
N LYS A 62 9.55 -4.03 15.30
CA LYS A 62 8.49 -5.04 15.16
C LYS A 62 7.82 -5.38 16.49
N PRO A 63 7.30 -4.37 17.22
CA PRO A 63 6.74 -4.58 18.54
C PRO A 63 5.60 -5.59 18.48
N ASP A 64 5.59 -6.56 19.40
CA ASP A 64 4.50 -7.53 19.47
C ASP A 64 3.33 -6.95 20.28
N THR A 65 2.68 -5.95 19.70
CA THR A 65 1.50 -5.28 20.25
C THR A 65 0.45 -5.11 19.15
N PRO A 66 -0.85 -5.03 19.49
CA PRO A 66 -1.88 -4.78 18.49
C PRO A 66 -1.61 -3.48 17.71
N TYR A 67 -1.67 -3.55 16.38
CA TYR A 67 -1.56 -2.38 15.52
C TYR A 67 -2.93 -1.83 15.16
N THR A 68 -2.98 -0.53 14.82
CA THR A 68 -4.16 0.14 14.27
C THR A 68 -3.75 1.00 13.07
N MET A 69 -4.71 1.33 12.21
CA MET A 69 -4.47 2.27 11.10
C MET A 69 -4.05 3.65 11.60
N ASP A 70 -4.62 4.11 12.72
CA ASP A 70 -4.24 5.38 13.35
C ASP A 70 -2.78 5.39 13.80
N MET A 71 -2.30 4.30 14.40
CA MET A 71 -0.89 4.17 14.79
C MET A 71 0.04 4.24 13.57
N MET A 72 -0.28 3.52 12.49
CA MET A 72 0.54 3.51 11.28
C MET A 72 0.50 4.85 10.51
N ALA A 73 -0.65 5.54 10.53
CA ALA A 73 -0.77 6.90 10.00
C ALA A 73 0.03 7.91 10.86
N ALA A 74 0.01 7.75 12.18
CA ALA A 74 0.82 8.56 13.08
C ALA A 74 2.32 8.33 12.87
N ASP A 75 2.76 7.11 12.56
CA ASP A 75 4.17 6.84 12.24
C ASP A 75 4.60 7.54 10.97
N THR A 76 3.75 7.50 9.94
CA THR A 76 3.96 8.26 8.71
C THR A 76 4.10 9.75 9.02
N LYS A 77 3.23 10.30 9.87
CA LYS A 77 3.33 11.70 10.31
C LYS A 77 4.64 11.98 11.05
N GLY A 78 5.04 11.07 11.94
CA GLY A 78 6.30 11.18 12.70
C GLY A 78 7.54 11.16 11.81
N VAL A 79 7.56 10.32 10.77
CA VAL A 79 8.62 10.33 9.74
C VAL A 79 8.68 11.71 9.08
N LEU A 80 7.54 12.21 8.58
CA LEU A 80 7.48 13.50 7.88
C LEU A 80 7.94 14.66 8.76
N ASP A 81 7.53 14.68 10.03
CA ASP A 81 7.94 15.71 11.00
C ASP A 81 9.45 15.66 11.26
N ALA A 82 10.00 14.48 11.47
CA ALA A 82 11.43 14.30 11.74
C ALA A 82 12.32 14.77 10.58
N ILE A 83 11.83 14.69 9.34
CA ILE A 83 12.56 15.13 8.14
C ILE A 83 12.14 16.52 7.64
N GLY A 84 11.28 17.23 8.38
CA GLY A 84 10.87 18.60 8.10
C GLY A 84 9.96 18.78 6.89
N ILE A 85 9.07 17.82 6.62
CA ILE A 85 8.09 17.91 5.53
C ILE A 85 6.73 18.36 6.08
N GLU A 86 6.36 19.61 5.78
CA GLU A 86 5.11 20.22 6.25
C GLU A 86 3.87 19.76 5.46
N ARG A 87 4.03 19.54 4.16
CA ARG A 87 2.96 19.17 3.21
C ARG A 87 3.47 18.09 2.25
N VAL A 88 2.66 17.08 1.97
CA VAL A 88 3.07 15.91 1.17
C VAL A 88 1.91 15.29 0.38
N HIS A 89 2.18 14.77 -0.81
CA HIS A 89 1.29 13.81 -1.47
C HIS A 89 1.44 12.46 -0.82
N VAL A 90 0.36 11.74 -0.56
CA VAL A 90 0.43 10.41 0.08
C VAL A 90 -0.14 9.37 -0.86
N MET A 91 0.69 8.39 -1.23
CA MET A 91 0.30 7.24 -2.03
C MET A 91 0.43 5.98 -1.19
N GLY A 92 -0.63 5.18 -1.17
CA GLY A 92 -0.64 3.92 -0.42
C GLY A 92 -1.17 2.77 -1.25
N PHE A 93 -0.50 1.62 -1.15
CA PHE A 93 -0.92 0.37 -1.80
C PHE A 93 -1.55 -0.59 -0.79
N SER A 94 -2.74 -1.11 -1.09
CA SER A 94 -3.45 -2.10 -0.28
C SER A 94 -3.70 -1.61 1.15
N MET A 95 -3.19 -2.30 2.17
CA MET A 95 -3.13 -1.80 3.55
C MET A 95 -2.56 -0.37 3.63
N GLY A 96 -1.53 -0.06 2.83
CA GLY A 96 -1.00 1.30 2.71
C GLY A 96 -2.04 2.29 2.23
N GLY A 97 -2.97 1.90 1.35
CA GLY A 97 -4.10 2.74 0.94
C GLY A 97 -5.12 2.98 2.06
N ALA A 98 -5.28 2.04 2.99
CA ALA A 98 -6.05 2.25 4.22
C ALA A 98 -5.35 3.24 5.18
N ILE A 99 -4.02 3.15 5.29
CA ILE A 99 -3.21 4.12 6.04
C ILE A 99 -3.31 5.50 5.37
N THR A 100 -3.25 5.59 4.04
CA THR A 100 -3.42 6.85 3.28
C THR A 100 -4.77 7.52 3.54
N GLN A 101 -5.86 6.74 3.57
CA GLN A 101 -7.18 7.27 3.95
C GLN A 101 -7.15 7.84 5.37
N THR A 102 -6.65 7.06 6.33
CA THR A 102 -6.57 7.43 7.75
C THR A 102 -5.69 8.66 7.95
N PHE A 103 -4.56 8.75 7.24
CA PHE A 103 -3.65 9.89 7.26
C PHE A 103 -4.33 11.16 6.74
N GLY A 104 -5.03 11.08 5.61
CA GLY A 104 -5.74 12.24 5.06
C GLY A 104 -6.85 12.76 5.97
N ILE A 105 -7.51 11.86 6.71
CA ILE A 105 -8.56 12.20 7.70
C ILE A 105 -7.94 12.86 8.93
N ASN A 106 -6.88 12.28 9.49
CA ASN A 106 -6.29 12.72 10.75
C ASN A 106 -5.33 13.92 10.59
N TYR A 107 -4.71 14.07 9.42
CA TYR A 107 -3.70 15.10 9.14
C TYR A 107 -4.00 15.87 7.83
N PRO A 108 -5.20 16.48 7.70
CA PRO A 108 -5.60 17.18 6.48
C PRO A 108 -4.67 18.37 6.17
N GLU A 109 -4.16 19.04 7.20
CA GLU A 109 -3.23 20.16 7.06
C GLU A 109 -1.84 19.75 6.56
N THR A 110 -1.47 18.47 6.63
CA THR A 110 -0.20 17.94 6.10
C THR A 110 -0.39 17.31 4.71
N THR A 111 -1.64 17.12 4.27
CA THR A 111 -1.94 16.35 3.06
C THR A 111 -2.14 17.26 1.85
N LEU A 112 -1.38 17.07 0.76
CA LEU A 112 -1.59 17.75 -0.52
C LEU A 112 -2.62 17.04 -1.39
N SER A 113 -2.47 15.72 -1.54
CA SER A 113 -3.42 14.84 -2.24
C SER A 113 -3.22 13.39 -1.81
N LEU A 114 -4.19 12.56 -2.16
CA LEU A 114 -4.17 11.12 -1.86
C LEU A 114 -4.17 10.29 -3.15
N VAL A 115 -3.33 9.26 -3.21
CA VAL A 115 -3.39 8.20 -4.22
C VAL A 115 -3.62 6.87 -3.49
N ILE A 116 -4.83 6.33 -3.63
CA ILE A 116 -5.31 5.15 -2.91
C ILE A 116 -5.35 3.98 -3.89
N CYS A 117 -4.45 3.01 -3.74
CA CYS A 117 -4.29 1.90 -4.68
C CYS A 117 -4.75 0.57 -4.07
N GLY A 118 -5.73 -0.10 -4.66
CA GLY A 118 -6.15 -1.47 -4.29
C GLY A 118 -6.59 -1.61 -2.84
N ALA A 119 -7.34 -0.65 -2.29
CA ALA A 119 -7.71 -0.62 -0.87
C ALA A 119 -9.22 -0.77 -0.65
N SER A 120 -9.60 -1.08 0.59
CA SER A 120 -10.98 -0.99 1.08
C SER A 120 -11.11 0.11 2.13
N ALA A 121 -12.35 0.40 2.54
CA ALA A 121 -12.68 1.39 3.57
C ALA A 121 -13.08 0.76 4.92
N GLY A 122 -12.95 -0.57 5.03
CA GLY A 122 -13.25 -1.35 6.23
C GLY A 122 -14.71 -1.73 6.46
N ARG A 123 -14.90 -2.61 7.47
CA ARG A 123 -16.16 -3.10 8.05
C ARG A 123 -17.26 -3.49 7.04
N GLU A 124 -18.51 -3.31 7.44
CA GLU A 124 -19.76 -3.66 6.73
C GLU A 124 -19.89 -2.99 5.36
N ASN A 125 -19.10 -1.96 5.09
CA ASN A 125 -19.14 -1.23 3.83
C ASN A 125 -18.18 -1.81 2.78
N SER A 126 -17.34 -2.79 3.12
CA SER A 126 -16.38 -3.41 2.21
C SER A 126 -16.91 -4.72 1.61
N VAL A 127 -16.51 -5.00 0.37
CA VAL A 127 -16.73 -6.30 -0.28
C VAL A 127 -15.58 -7.22 0.13
N SER A 128 -15.92 -8.36 0.73
CA SER A 128 -14.94 -9.39 1.10
C SER A 128 -14.51 -10.18 -0.13
N SER A 129 -13.24 -10.58 -0.17
CA SER A 129 -12.74 -11.54 -1.15
C SER A 129 -13.29 -12.95 -0.90
N ASP A 130 -13.17 -13.81 -1.91
CA ASP A 130 -13.62 -15.21 -1.84
C ASP A 130 -12.99 -15.95 -0.64
N PRO A 131 -13.71 -16.85 0.05
CA PRO A 131 -13.16 -17.63 1.16
C PRO A 131 -11.84 -18.35 0.84
N LYS A 132 -11.64 -18.81 -0.41
CA LYS A 132 -10.38 -19.41 -0.85
C LYS A 132 -9.24 -18.39 -0.84
N VAL A 133 -9.48 -17.15 -1.27
CA VAL A 133 -8.49 -16.07 -1.24
C VAL A 133 -8.09 -15.75 0.20
N GLN A 134 -9.06 -15.70 1.12
CA GLN A 134 -8.79 -15.50 2.54
C GLN A 134 -7.96 -16.65 3.14
N MET A 135 -8.26 -17.89 2.75
CA MET A 135 -7.48 -19.06 3.16
C MET A 135 -6.05 -19.02 2.62
N ASP A 136 -5.87 -18.65 1.34
CA ASP A 136 -4.54 -18.50 0.73
C ASP A 136 -3.74 -17.40 1.43
N LEU A 137 -4.36 -16.27 1.79
CA LEU A 137 -3.72 -15.20 2.56
C LEU A 137 -3.30 -15.68 3.96
N ALA A 138 -4.13 -16.47 4.64
CA ALA A 138 -3.79 -17.06 5.94
C ALA A 138 -2.60 -18.03 5.84
N LEU A 139 -2.53 -18.84 4.78
CA LEU A 139 -1.41 -19.74 4.51
C LEU A 139 -0.13 -19.00 4.13
N ILE A 140 -0.23 -17.81 3.53
CA ILE A 140 0.94 -16.95 3.30
C ILE A 140 1.45 -16.37 4.64
N ALA A 141 0.53 -15.94 5.52
CA ALA A 141 0.88 -15.35 6.81
C ALA A 141 1.51 -16.35 7.79
N ASN A 142 1.00 -17.58 7.78
CA ASN A 142 1.43 -18.67 8.63
C ASN A 142 1.47 -19.98 7.81
N PRO A 143 2.54 -20.19 7.03
CA PRO A 143 2.69 -21.38 6.19
C PRO A 143 2.66 -22.68 7.01
N LEU A 144 2.08 -23.73 6.44
CA LEU A 144 2.16 -25.05 7.03
C LEU A 144 3.61 -25.58 6.93
N PRO A 145 4.07 -26.43 7.88
CA PRO A 145 5.46 -26.91 7.91
C PRO A 145 5.95 -27.58 6.63
N GLU A 146 5.05 -28.18 5.85
CA GLU A 146 5.32 -28.86 4.59
C GLU A 146 5.38 -27.92 3.37
N MET A 147 4.94 -26.66 3.50
CA MET A 147 4.93 -25.70 2.39
C MET A 147 6.35 -25.21 2.11
N THR A 148 6.74 -25.26 0.84
CA THR A 148 7.97 -24.65 0.40
C THR A 148 7.81 -23.14 0.24
N VAL A 149 8.94 -22.46 0.24
CA VAL A 149 9.10 -21.06 -0.11
C VAL A 149 8.46 -20.75 -1.48
N ARG A 150 8.60 -21.67 -2.45
CA ARG A 150 7.94 -21.57 -3.76
C ARG A 150 6.43 -21.70 -3.66
N ASP A 151 5.89 -22.62 -2.86
CA ASP A 151 4.44 -22.79 -2.70
C ASP A 151 3.77 -21.52 -2.16
N VAL A 152 4.42 -20.86 -1.19
CA VAL A 152 3.96 -19.57 -0.65
C VAL A 152 4.00 -18.48 -1.73
N THR A 153 5.08 -18.40 -2.49
CA THR A 153 5.21 -17.41 -3.58
C THR A 153 4.17 -17.62 -4.67
N VAL A 154 3.95 -18.86 -5.12
CA VAL A 154 2.93 -19.13 -6.15
C VAL A 154 1.54 -18.72 -5.65
N LYS A 155 1.20 -18.97 -4.38
CA LYS A 155 -0.05 -18.46 -3.79
C LYS A 155 -0.11 -16.94 -3.83
N LEU A 156 0.96 -16.24 -3.42
CA LEU A 156 1.03 -14.78 -3.47
C LEU A 156 0.84 -14.26 -4.90
N LEU A 157 1.47 -14.88 -5.89
CA LEU A 157 1.34 -14.49 -7.30
C LEU A 157 -0.11 -14.58 -7.80
N TYR A 158 -0.86 -15.63 -7.42
CA TYR A 158 -2.29 -15.75 -7.75
C TYR A 158 -3.20 -14.77 -6.99
N LEU A 159 -2.70 -14.13 -5.91
CA LEU A 159 -3.40 -13.01 -5.28
C LEU A 159 -3.06 -11.67 -5.94
N LEU A 160 -1.88 -11.55 -6.53
CA LEU A 160 -1.40 -10.32 -7.16
C LEU A 160 -1.82 -10.20 -8.63
N TYR A 161 -1.90 -11.30 -9.37
CA TYR A 161 -2.13 -11.29 -10.80
C TYR A 161 -3.26 -12.24 -11.17
N SER A 162 -3.87 -12.02 -12.35
CA SER A 162 -4.88 -12.93 -12.87
C SER A 162 -4.30 -14.31 -13.12
N LYS A 163 -5.18 -15.32 -13.05
CA LYS A 163 -4.76 -16.72 -13.19
C LYS A 163 -4.03 -16.94 -14.51
N GLU A 164 -4.58 -16.39 -15.58
CA GLU A 164 -4.05 -16.46 -16.94
C GLU A 164 -2.64 -15.86 -17.01
N TYR A 165 -2.45 -14.69 -16.40
CA TYR A 165 -1.14 -14.03 -16.37
C TYR A 165 -0.11 -14.82 -15.56
N VAL A 166 -0.49 -15.37 -14.40
CA VAL A 166 0.41 -16.22 -13.60
C VAL A 166 0.80 -17.48 -14.37
N GLU A 167 -0.15 -18.14 -15.02
CA GLU A 167 0.12 -19.38 -15.78
C GLU A 167 1.05 -19.14 -16.98
N GLU A 168 0.95 -17.97 -17.64
CA GLU A 168 1.82 -17.58 -18.75
C GLU A 168 3.25 -17.19 -18.29
N HIS A 169 3.38 -16.56 -17.11
CA HIS A 169 4.62 -15.94 -16.64
C HIS A 169 5.24 -16.57 -15.39
N LEU A 170 4.76 -17.75 -14.94
CA LEU A 170 5.07 -18.30 -13.62
C LEU A 170 6.57 -18.33 -13.27
N GLU A 171 7.40 -18.86 -14.17
CA GLU A 171 8.83 -19.03 -13.89
C GLU A 171 9.62 -17.73 -13.90
N GLU A 172 9.13 -16.69 -14.57
CA GLU A 172 9.69 -15.34 -14.53
C GLU A 172 9.29 -14.67 -13.22
N LEU A 173 8.00 -14.68 -12.90
CA LEU A 173 7.47 -14.10 -11.67
C LEU A 173 8.08 -14.72 -10.40
N VAL A 174 8.26 -16.04 -10.36
CA VAL A 174 8.89 -16.70 -9.20
C VAL A 174 10.37 -16.31 -9.04
N LYS A 175 11.07 -15.99 -10.14
CA LYS A 175 12.47 -15.51 -10.07
C LYS A 175 12.56 -14.05 -9.65
N ASP A 176 11.63 -13.24 -10.12
CA ASP A 176 11.57 -11.80 -9.84
C ASP A 176 11.07 -11.50 -8.43
N GLU A 177 10.27 -12.40 -7.85
CA GLU A 177 9.93 -12.34 -6.43
C GLU A 177 11.16 -12.66 -5.57
N THR A 178 11.88 -11.58 -5.27
CA THR A 178 13.03 -11.60 -4.38
C THR A 178 12.56 -11.66 -2.93
N TYR A 179 13.12 -12.59 -2.16
CA TYR A 179 12.96 -12.55 -0.71
C TYR A 179 13.78 -11.40 -0.17
N SER A 180 13.11 -10.47 0.52
CA SER A 180 13.82 -9.46 1.27
C SER A 180 14.68 -10.15 2.36
N ASP A 181 15.90 -9.66 2.52
CA ASP A 181 16.78 -10.04 3.64
C ASP A 181 16.17 -9.63 5.01
N TYR A 182 15.09 -8.85 4.98
CA TYR A 182 14.38 -8.32 6.14
C TYR A 182 12.91 -8.76 6.13
N PRO A 183 12.63 -10.07 6.27
CA PRO A 183 11.26 -10.57 6.20
C PRO A 183 10.41 -10.06 7.36
N THR A 184 9.12 -9.89 7.09
CA THR A 184 8.12 -9.55 8.11
C THR A 184 7.76 -10.82 8.90
N PRO A 185 7.95 -10.86 10.23
CA PRO A 185 7.65 -12.02 11.07
C PRO A 185 6.14 -12.21 11.22
N SER A 186 5.70 -13.44 11.45
CA SER A 186 4.28 -13.80 11.51
C SER A 186 3.47 -13.01 12.55
N HIS A 187 4.04 -12.69 13.72
CA HIS A 187 3.33 -11.87 14.73
C HIS A 187 3.03 -10.46 14.20
N ALA A 188 3.95 -9.86 13.46
CA ALA A 188 3.76 -8.55 12.85
C ALA A 188 2.72 -8.61 11.71
N LEU A 189 2.73 -9.68 10.90
CA LEU A 189 1.69 -9.92 9.89
C LEU A 189 0.30 -10.03 10.54
N MET A 190 0.19 -10.76 11.66
CA MET A 190 -1.05 -10.87 12.43
C MET A 190 -1.51 -9.52 12.99
N ASN A 191 -0.59 -8.73 13.53
CA ASN A 191 -0.91 -7.39 14.05
C ASN A 191 -1.37 -6.44 12.92
N GLN A 192 -0.77 -6.52 11.72
CA GLN A 192 -1.25 -5.81 10.54
C GLN A 192 -2.62 -6.31 10.07
N SER A 193 -2.86 -7.62 10.04
CA SER A 193 -4.18 -8.19 9.74
C SER A 193 -5.25 -7.73 10.73
N HIS A 194 -4.89 -7.62 12.01
CA HIS A 194 -5.79 -7.06 13.02
C HIS A 194 -6.11 -5.58 12.72
N ALA A 195 -5.12 -4.76 12.39
CA ALA A 195 -5.34 -3.37 12.00
C ALA A 195 -6.26 -3.24 10.78
N ILE A 196 -6.10 -4.11 9.77
CA ILE A 196 -6.97 -4.16 8.59
C ILE A 196 -8.40 -4.55 8.99
N SER A 197 -8.55 -5.58 9.83
CA SER A 197 -9.88 -6.06 10.23
C SER A 197 -10.70 -5.06 11.06
N THR A 198 -10.01 -4.15 11.76
CA THR A 198 -10.64 -3.18 12.67
C THR A 198 -10.87 -1.81 12.04
N MET A 199 -10.25 -1.54 10.88
CA MET A 199 -10.35 -0.26 10.18
C MET A 199 -11.79 0.09 9.81
N ASN A 200 -12.13 1.38 9.83
CA ASN A 200 -13.45 1.88 9.44
C ASN A 200 -13.37 3.35 9.00
N THR A 201 -12.89 3.60 7.78
CA THR A 201 -12.74 4.96 7.25
C THR A 201 -13.97 5.40 6.45
N TYR A 202 -14.84 4.49 6.03
CA TYR A 202 -15.91 4.75 5.06
C TYR A 202 -16.77 5.99 5.40
N SER A 203 -17.25 6.12 6.63
CA SER A 203 -18.10 7.24 7.07
C SER A 203 -17.36 8.58 7.15
N HIS A 204 -16.03 8.56 7.21
CA HIS A 204 -15.17 9.74 7.30
C HIS A 204 -14.59 10.16 5.95
N LEU A 205 -14.69 9.33 4.91
CA LEU A 205 -14.26 9.67 3.55
C LEU A 205 -14.88 10.98 3.00
N PRO A 206 -16.15 11.34 3.30
CA PRO A 206 -16.72 12.64 2.91
C PRO A 206 -16.03 13.87 3.53
N GLU A 207 -15.26 13.67 4.61
CA GLU A 207 -14.51 14.73 5.30
C GLU A 207 -13.25 15.12 4.53
N LEU A 208 -12.70 14.23 3.70
CA LEU A 208 -11.52 14.50 2.87
C LEU A 208 -11.81 15.63 1.87
N LYS A 209 -11.09 16.75 2.01
CA LYS A 209 -11.20 17.93 1.13
C LYS A 209 -10.06 18.08 0.12
N VAL A 210 -9.06 17.21 0.21
CA VAL A 210 -7.93 17.19 -0.71
C VAL A 210 -8.26 16.40 -1.97
N PRO A 211 -7.62 16.70 -3.12
CA PRO A 211 -7.75 15.88 -4.31
C PRO A 211 -7.38 14.42 -4.03
N ALA A 212 -8.15 13.48 -4.58
CA ALA A 212 -7.90 12.06 -4.43
C ALA A 212 -7.98 11.32 -5.77
N LEU A 213 -7.05 10.40 -5.98
CA LEU A 213 -7.06 9.42 -7.07
C LEU A 213 -7.16 8.02 -6.45
N VAL A 214 -8.21 7.29 -6.79
CA VAL A 214 -8.43 5.89 -6.40
C VAL A 214 -8.09 5.02 -7.59
N MET A 215 -7.23 4.02 -7.42
CA MET A 215 -6.78 3.13 -8.48
C MET A 215 -6.90 1.67 -8.07
N THR A 216 -7.27 0.80 -9.00
CA THR A 216 -7.29 -0.66 -8.80
C THR A 216 -7.10 -1.38 -10.13
N GLY A 217 -6.71 -2.64 -10.10
CA GLY A 217 -6.92 -3.55 -11.23
C GLY A 217 -8.39 -3.96 -11.31
N ASP A 218 -8.91 -4.23 -12.50
CA ASP A 218 -10.31 -4.69 -12.70
C ASP A 218 -10.50 -6.20 -12.45
N GLU A 219 -9.41 -6.95 -12.34
CA GLU A 219 -9.37 -8.39 -12.03
C GLU A 219 -8.82 -8.65 -10.61
N ASP A 220 -8.87 -7.64 -9.72
CA ASP A 220 -8.36 -7.76 -8.34
C ASP A 220 -9.22 -8.72 -7.50
N VAL A 221 -8.71 -9.94 -7.29
CA VAL A 221 -9.38 -10.96 -6.46
C VAL A 221 -9.12 -10.79 -4.96
N LEU A 222 -8.07 -10.06 -4.58
CA LEU A 222 -7.66 -9.89 -3.18
C LEU A 222 -8.46 -8.77 -2.50
N VAL A 223 -8.57 -7.63 -3.18
CA VAL A 223 -9.38 -6.49 -2.77
C VAL A 223 -10.33 -6.15 -3.93
N PRO A 224 -11.54 -6.73 -3.95
CA PRO A 224 -12.47 -6.59 -5.08
C PRO A 224 -12.64 -5.13 -5.54
N PRO A 225 -12.63 -4.84 -6.86
CA PRO A 225 -12.62 -3.47 -7.40
C PRO A 225 -13.78 -2.59 -6.93
N GLU A 226 -14.91 -3.21 -6.56
CA GLU A 226 -16.08 -2.55 -5.97
C GLU A 226 -15.72 -1.78 -4.70
N ASN A 227 -14.69 -2.20 -3.97
CA ASN A 227 -14.16 -1.45 -2.83
C ASN A 227 -13.60 -0.09 -3.26
N SER A 228 -12.94 -0.02 -4.40
CA SER A 228 -12.41 1.22 -4.97
C SER A 228 -13.53 2.12 -5.49
N GLU A 229 -14.59 1.54 -6.07
CA GLU A 229 -15.82 2.28 -6.41
C GLU A 229 -16.48 2.90 -5.18
N LYS A 230 -16.60 2.11 -4.11
CA LYS A 230 -17.16 2.53 -2.82
C LYS A 230 -16.34 3.68 -2.22
N ILE A 231 -15.01 3.60 -2.21
CA ILE A 231 -14.14 4.70 -1.75
C ILE A 231 -14.36 5.95 -2.60
N ALA A 232 -14.27 5.83 -3.93
CA ALA A 232 -14.41 6.95 -4.84
C ALA A 232 -15.78 7.64 -4.74
N SER A 233 -16.85 6.86 -4.51
CA SER A 233 -18.20 7.39 -4.32
C SER A 233 -18.36 8.26 -3.07
N GLN A 234 -17.52 8.05 -2.05
CA GLN A 234 -17.59 8.79 -0.78
C GLN A 234 -16.68 10.03 -0.76
N ILE A 235 -15.53 10.00 -1.46
CA ILE A 235 -14.58 11.11 -1.45
C ILE A 235 -15.02 12.19 -2.47
N PRO A 236 -15.36 13.41 -2.02
CA PRO A 236 -15.84 14.47 -2.91
C PRO A 236 -14.81 14.84 -3.97
N GLY A 237 -15.21 14.76 -5.25
CA GLY A 237 -14.34 15.14 -6.37
C GLY A 237 -13.18 14.18 -6.65
N SER A 238 -13.17 13.00 -6.03
CA SER A 238 -12.17 11.98 -6.34
C SER A 238 -12.29 11.46 -7.77
N LYS A 239 -11.21 10.85 -8.27
CA LYS A 239 -11.19 10.15 -9.55
C LYS A 239 -10.97 8.67 -9.29
N LEU A 240 -11.75 7.83 -9.95
CA LEU A 240 -11.52 6.39 -10.01
C LEU A 240 -10.85 6.03 -11.33
N LEU A 241 -9.85 5.16 -11.26
CA LEU A 241 -9.20 4.58 -12.43
C LEU A 241 -9.04 3.07 -12.21
N MET A 242 -9.68 2.27 -13.07
CA MET A 242 -9.47 0.83 -13.13
C MET A 242 -8.47 0.52 -14.24
N ILE A 243 -7.42 -0.25 -13.94
CA ILE A 243 -6.42 -0.68 -14.91
C ILE A 243 -6.89 -2.01 -15.53
N PRO A 244 -7.19 -2.05 -16.85
CA PRO A 244 -7.80 -3.24 -17.45
C PRO A 244 -6.86 -4.45 -17.51
N GLY A 245 -7.40 -5.65 -17.27
CA GLY A 245 -6.68 -6.92 -17.31
C GLY A 245 -5.60 -7.03 -16.23
N CYS A 246 -5.81 -6.43 -15.07
CA CYS A 246 -4.84 -6.42 -13.98
C CYS A 246 -5.46 -6.85 -12.66
N GLY A 247 -4.70 -7.64 -11.89
CA GLY A 247 -5.05 -8.01 -10.52
C GLY A 247 -4.61 -6.97 -9.49
N HIS A 248 -4.47 -7.39 -8.23
CA HIS A 248 -4.03 -6.53 -7.12
C HIS A 248 -2.66 -5.89 -7.37
N GLY A 249 -1.74 -6.62 -7.99
CA GLY A 249 -0.38 -6.22 -8.34
C GLY A 249 -0.28 -5.28 -9.55
N PHE A 250 -1.35 -4.58 -9.93
CA PHE A 250 -1.42 -3.73 -11.13
C PHE A 250 -0.28 -2.68 -11.22
N LEU A 251 0.19 -2.16 -10.07
CA LEU A 251 1.30 -1.20 -10.02
C LEU A 251 2.61 -1.80 -10.55
N LYS A 252 2.85 -3.10 -10.32
CA LYS A 252 4.00 -3.82 -10.88
C LYS A 252 3.69 -4.26 -12.32
N GLN A 253 2.53 -4.90 -12.53
CA GLN A 253 2.12 -5.49 -13.81
C GLN A 253 2.13 -4.48 -14.97
N LYS A 254 1.62 -3.26 -14.72
CA LYS A 254 1.57 -2.18 -15.72
C LYS A 254 2.18 -0.89 -15.18
N THR A 255 3.44 -0.98 -14.77
CA THR A 255 4.19 0.11 -14.12
C THR A 255 4.10 1.44 -14.86
N GLU A 256 4.43 1.51 -16.15
CA GLU A 256 4.44 2.78 -16.90
C GLU A 256 3.05 3.40 -17.02
N GLU A 257 2.02 2.58 -17.26
CA GLU A 257 0.65 3.05 -17.38
C GLU A 257 0.19 3.65 -16.04
N ALA A 258 0.34 2.89 -14.95
CA ALA A 258 -0.05 3.31 -13.62
C ALA A 258 0.70 4.58 -13.17
N VAL A 259 2.03 4.60 -13.30
CA VAL A 259 2.85 5.78 -12.94
C VAL A 259 2.49 6.98 -13.82
N GLY A 260 2.22 6.78 -15.11
CA GLY A 260 1.75 7.85 -15.99
C GLY A 260 0.44 8.49 -15.52
N HIS A 261 -0.50 7.70 -14.99
CA HIS A 261 -1.72 8.24 -14.38
C HIS A 261 -1.46 8.99 -13.08
N ILE A 262 -0.59 8.45 -12.22
CA ILE A 262 -0.20 9.06 -10.95
C ILE A 262 0.46 10.42 -11.19
N LEU A 263 1.50 10.48 -12.03
CA LEU A 263 2.21 11.73 -12.34
C LEU A 263 1.28 12.78 -12.94
N ARG A 264 0.39 12.41 -13.87
CA ARG A 264 -0.61 13.35 -14.42
C ARG A 264 -1.58 13.90 -13.37
N PHE A 265 -1.85 13.13 -12.31
CA PHE A 265 -2.68 13.58 -11.20
C PHE A 265 -1.90 14.51 -10.28
N LEU A 266 -0.69 14.13 -9.85
CA LEU A 266 0.16 14.93 -8.99
C LEU A 266 0.54 16.27 -9.64
N ASP A 267 0.95 16.25 -10.92
CA ASP A 267 1.26 17.46 -11.71
C ASP A 267 0.08 18.44 -11.82
N LYS A 268 -1.17 18.00 -11.62
CA LYS A 268 -2.35 18.88 -11.61
C LYS A 268 -2.60 19.50 -10.24
N VAL A 269 -2.15 18.86 -9.17
CA VAL A 269 -2.26 19.36 -7.80
C VAL A 269 -1.14 20.36 -7.50
N ASP A 270 0.05 20.15 -8.07
CA ASP A 270 1.21 21.03 -7.91
C ASP A 270 1.12 22.36 -8.71
N ARG A 271 0.10 22.53 -9.56
CA ARG A 271 -0.15 23.75 -10.36
C ARG A 271 -1.06 24.71 -9.63
#